data_AF-A0A1X7TA97-F1
#
_entry.id   AF-A0A1X7TA97-F1
#
_cell.length_a   1.000
_cell.length_b   1.000
_cell.length_c   1.000
_cell.angle_alpha   90.00
_cell.angle_beta   90.00
_cell.angle_gamma   90.00
#
_symmetry.space_group_name_H-M   'P 1'
#
loop_
_entity.id
_entity.type
_entity.pdbx_description
1 polymer ?
#
loop_
_entity_poly.entity_id
_entity_poly.type
_entity_poly.pdbx_seq_one_letter_code
_entity_poly.pdbx_strand_id
1 'polypeptide(L)'
;MATKTSSCSSSLSLFSSPLTIDQLIDVLNLLKRCGFPQTRWHELGLTLGLHKDLLDAIEKNHPGDISRCLLECLSKWLRRADNVDSKGGATFDSLSDALKSMNENAAADKLDQEKSKAKAIDIFNTHHPLLSQSLSDPVSVAIMLQREGVITGQVLASVASASPSVPNQREVLLAAIIVAIESKYSLLQTFASVLCKFTGNVKLGTVIQRDYDQSFNDNKKVIKVVIPDDDMSTDTLSTGTTTPSPTPPNTPTGRYIVIMILI
;
A
#
# COMPACT_ATOMS: atom_id res chain seq x y z
N MET A 1 -8.70 -12.98 -30.24
CA MET A 1 -7.97 -11.69 -30.25
C MET A 1 -7.42 -11.47 -28.85
N ALA A 2 -6.12 -11.66 -28.66
CA ALA A 2 -5.45 -11.42 -27.40
C ALA A 2 -4.81 -10.02 -27.46
N THR A 3 -5.45 -9.02 -26.89
CA THR A 3 -4.85 -7.69 -26.73
C THR A 3 -5.31 -7.09 -25.40
N LYS A 4 -4.33 -6.58 -24.63
CA LYS A 4 -4.41 -5.87 -23.34
C LYS A 4 -4.33 -6.69 -22.03
N THR A 5 -3.34 -7.58 -21.92
CA THR A 5 -2.81 -8.00 -20.60
C THR A 5 -1.45 -7.39 -20.26
N SER A 6 -0.83 -6.60 -21.17
CA SER A 6 0.50 -6.04 -20.90
C SER A 6 0.46 -4.85 -19.92
N SER A 7 -0.59 -4.02 -19.93
CA SER A 7 -0.67 -2.83 -19.06
C SER A 7 -0.85 -3.16 -17.57
N CYS A 8 -1.54 -4.26 -17.26
CA CYS A 8 -1.75 -4.69 -15.87
C CYS A 8 -0.48 -5.30 -15.25
N SER A 9 0.34 -6.01 -16.03
CA SER A 9 1.63 -6.54 -15.53
C SER A 9 2.64 -5.45 -15.19
N SER A 10 2.68 -4.37 -15.99
CA SER A 10 3.56 -3.21 -15.77
C SER A 10 3.19 -2.37 -14.54
N SER A 11 1.92 -2.36 -14.15
CA SER A 11 1.43 -1.58 -13.01
C SER A 11 1.71 -2.26 -11.66
N LEU A 12 1.87 -3.60 -11.67
CA LEU A 12 2.11 -4.43 -10.49
C LEU A 12 3.57 -4.39 -10.02
N SER A 13 4.53 -4.38 -10.95
CA SER A 13 5.96 -4.23 -10.61
C SER A 13 6.26 -2.85 -10.03
N LEU A 14 5.45 -1.84 -10.36
CA LEU A 14 5.66 -0.46 -9.94
C LEU A 14 5.78 -0.36 -8.41
N PHE A 15 4.76 -0.82 -7.68
CA PHE A 15 4.66 -0.61 -6.23
C PHE A 15 5.47 -1.62 -5.39
N SER A 16 6.38 -2.36 -6.02
CA SER A 16 7.35 -3.19 -5.33
C SER A 16 8.35 -2.33 -4.55
N SER A 17 8.88 -2.86 -3.46
CA SER A 17 9.91 -2.20 -2.65
C SER A 17 11.14 -3.09 -2.52
N PRO A 18 12.36 -2.54 -2.61
CA PRO A 18 12.69 -1.13 -2.86
C PRO A 18 12.48 -0.72 -4.33
N LEU A 19 12.28 0.58 -4.57
CA LEU A 19 12.26 1.13 -5.92
C LEU A 19 13.68 1.18 -6.50
N THR A 20 13.82 0.92 -7.80
CA THR A 20 15.10 0.97 -8.52
C THR A 20 15.10 2.05 -9.60
N ILE A 21 16.29 2.35 -10.12
CA ILE A 21 16.46 3.33 -11.21
C ILE A 21 15.66 2.97 -12.48
N ASP A 22 15.36 1.69 -12.69
CA ASP A 22 14.59 1.22 -13.85
C ASP A 22 13.15 1.73 -13.82
N GLN A 23 12.65 2.12 -12.65
CA GLN A 23 11.29 2.62 -12.43
C GLN A 23 11.20 4.15 -12.50
N LEU A 24 12.30 4.86 -12.84
CA LEU A 24 12.38 6.31 -12.86
C LEU A 24 11.27 6.97 -13.67
N ILE A 25 11.06 6.48 -14.90
CA ILE A 25 10.04 7.04 -15.81
C ILE A 25 8.64 6.83 -15.24
N ASP A 26 8.39 5.68 -14.63
CA ASP A 26 7.08 5.37 -14.10
C ASP A 26 6.76 6.18 -12.83
N VAL A 27 7.75 6.36 -11.94
CA VAL A 27 7.62 7.26 -10.77
C VAL A 27 7.35 8.69 -11.21
N LEU A 28 8.09 9.19 -12.21
CA LEU A 28 7.88 10.53 -12.76
C LEU A 28 6.46 10.70 -13.33
N ASN A 29 6.01 9.74 -14.13
CA ASN A 29 4.68 9.77 -14.73
C ASN A 29 3.58 9.66 -13.66
N LEU A 30 3.81 8.88 -12.61
CA LEU A 30 2.89 8.76 -11.48
C LEU A 30 2.79 10.09 -10.71
N LEU A 31 3.90 10.75 -10.40
CA LEU A 31 3.87 12.07 -9.75
C LEU A 31 3.10 13.11 -10.59
N LYS A 32 3.30 13.11 -11.92
CA LYS A 32 2.52 13.97 -12.83
C LYS A 32 1.03 13.63 -12.78
N ARG A 33 0.66 12.35 -12.79
CA ARG A 33 -0.73 11.90 -12.65
C ARG A 33 -1.31 12.26 -11.28
N CYS A 34 -0.51 12.25 -10.22
CA CYS A 34 -0.89 12.69 -8.89
C CYS A 34 -1.08 14.21 -8.79
N GLY A 35 -0.68 14.98 -9.79
CA GLY A 35 -0.81 16.43 -9.82
C GLY A 35 0.28 17.17 -9.05
N PHE A 36 1.42 16.51 -8.80
CA PHE A 36 2.54 17.15 -8.11
C PHE A 36 3.09 18.35 -8.92
N PRO A 37 3.25 19.53 -8.31
CA PRO A 37 3.82 20.69 -8.98
C PRO A 37 5.33 20.53 -9.17
N GLN A 38 5.74 20.23 -10.41
CA GLN A 38 7.14 19.97 -10.75
C GLN A 38 8.10 21.12 -10.39
N THR A 39 7.61 22.36 -10.27
CA THR A 39 8.39 23.52 -9.81
C THR A 39 8.93 23.36 -8.39
N ARG A 40 8.31 22.52 -7.56
CA ARG A 40 8.75 22.22 -6.17
C ARG A 40 9.72 21.03 -6.07
N TRP A 41 10.33 20.62 -7.19
CA TRP A 41 11.27 19.48 -7.20
C TRP A 41 12.44 19.64 -6.23
N HIS A 42 12.93 20.86 -6.00
CA HIS A 42 14.06 21.14 -5.11
C HIS A 42 13.68 20.83 -3.65
N GLU A 43 12.53 21.33 -3.21
CA GLU A 43 11.97 21.04 -1.89
C GLU A 43 11.64 19.54 -1.71
N LEU A 44 11.12 18.90 -2.76
CA LEU A 44 10.92 17.45 -2.77
C LEU A 44 12.25 16.71 -2.58
N GLY A 45 13.31 17.11 -3.29
CA GLY A 45 14.64 16.51 -3.14
C GLY A 45 15.17 16.59 -1.71
N LEU A 46 15.03 17.75 -1.06
CA LEU A 46 15.45 17.96 0.33
C LEU A 46 14.66 17.07 1.30
N THR A 47 13.35 17.00 1.14
CA THR A 47 12.48 16.18 2.01
C THR A 47 12.75 14.68 1.83
N LEU A 48 13.11 14.25 0.62
CA LEU A 48 13.56 12.89 0.30
C LEU A 48 14.97 12.56 0.80
N GLY A 49 15.71 13.54 1.36
CA GLY A 49 17.02 13.32 1.97
C GLY A 49 18.22 13.60 1.06
N LEU A 50 18.02 14.24 -0.10
CA LEU A 50 19.11 14.74 -0.93
C LEU A 50 19.69 16.02 -0.33
N HIS A 51 21.01 16.20 -0.46
CA HIS A 51 21.69 17.40 0.05
C HIS A 51 21.44 18.60 -0.86
N LYS A 52 21.43 19.80 -0.25
CA LYS A 52 21.27 21.06 -0.97
C LYS A 52 22.30 21.23 -2.09
N ASP A 53 23.57 20.93 -1.81
CA ASP A 53 24.65 21.09 -2.79
C ASP A 53 24.45 20.24 -4.05
N LEU A 54 23.90 19.02 -3.89
CA LEU A 54 23.56 18.13 -4.99
C LEU A 54 22.42 18.73 -5.84
N LEU A 55 21.38 19.26 -5.19
CA LEU A 55 20.22 19.86 -5.87
C LEU A 55 20.61 21.16 -6.58
N ASP A 56 21.39 22.02 -5.94
CA ASP A 56 21.89 23.27 -6.53
C ASP A 56 22.78 22.95 -7.76
N ALA A 57 23.55 21.84 -7.73
CA ALA A 57 24.31 21.37 -8.89
C ALA A 57 23.41 20.87 -10.03
N ILE A 58 22.30 20.18 -9.74
CA ILE A 58 21.30 19.77 -10.73
C ILE A 58 20.71 21.01 -11.42
N GLU A 59 20.29 21.99 -10.63
CA GLU A 59 19.70 23.24 -11.14
C GLU A 59 20.68 23.99 -12.06
N LYS A 60 21.95 24.08 -11.66
CA LYS A 60 23.00 24.72 -12.47
C LYS A 60 23.28 24.00 -13.79
N ASN A 61 23.16 22.67 -13.83
CA ASN A 61 23.39 21.88 -15.04
C ASN A 61 22.21 21.97 -16.02
N HIS A 62 21.01 22.26 -15.52
CA HIS A 62 19.76 22.29 -16.29
C HIS A 62 18.96 23.57 -16.02
N PRO A 63 19.53 24.76 -16.24
CA PRO A 63 18.91 26.03 -15.85
C PRO A 63 17.60 26.24 -16.62
N GLY A 64 16.51 26.46 -15.87
CA GLY A 64 15.17 26.68 -16.43
C GLY A 64 14.43 25.43 -16.91
N ASP A 65 15.09 24.26 -16.96
CA ASP A 65 14.46 23.00 -17.34
C ASP A 65 13.95 22.23 -16.11
N ILE A 66 12.81 22.69 -15.59
CA ILE A 66 12.16 22.14 -14.40
C ILE A 66 11.90 20.62 -14.54
N SER A 67 11.49 20.19 -15.74
CA SER A 67 11.18 18.77 -15.99
C SER A 67 12.43 17.90 -15.89
N ARG A 68 13.56 18.38 -16.43
CA ARG A 68 14.84 17.67 -16.35
C ARG A 68 15.43 17.72 -14.95
N CYS A 69 15.30 18.83 -14.23
CA CYS A 69 15.71 18.91 -12.83
C CYS A 69 14.95 17.91 -11.95
N LEU A 70 13.63 17.80 -12.11
CA LEU A 70 12.83 16.79 -11.40
C LEU A 70 13.26 15.36 -11.76
N LEU A 71 13.47 15.08 -13.04
CA LEU A 71 13.94 13.77 -13.49
C LEU A 71 15.29 13.39 -12.85
N GLU A 72 16.26 14.30 -12.83
CA GLU A 72 17.56 14.07 -12.19
C GLU A 72 17.45 13.96 -10.67
N CYS A 73 16.61 14.76 -10.04
CA CYS A 73 16.31 14.65 -8.61
C CYS A 73 15.79 13.24 -8.25
N LEU A 74 14.78 12.75 -8.98
CA LEU A 74 14.24 11.40 -8.78
C LEU A 74 15.27 10.32 -9.10
N SER A 75 16.11 10.53 -10.12
CA SER A 75 17.22 9.65 -10.51
C SER A 75 18.27 9.53 -9.40
N LYS A 76 18.53 10.60 -8.64
CA LYS A 76 19.42 10.58 -7.46
C LYS A 76 18.77 9.91 -6.26
N TRP A 77 17.49 10.20 -6.02
CA TRP A 77 16.71 9.56 -4.96
C TRP A 77 16.62 8.03 -5.16
N LEU A 78 16.30 7.56 -6.37
CA LEU A 78 16.22 6.12 -6.70
C LEU A 78 17.58 5.41 -6.60
N ARG A 79 18.69 6.12 -6.78
CA ARG A 79 20.04 5.61 -6.52
C ARG A 79 20.45 5.68 -5.05
N ARG A 80 19.55 6.11 -4.16
CA ARG A 80 19.77 6.20 -2.71
C ARG A 80 20.98 7.09 -2.35
N ALA A 81 21.11 8.22 -3.04
CA ALA A 81 22.16 9.19 -2.75
C ALA A 81 21.99 9.84 -1.36
N ASP A 82 23.07 10.41 -0.83
CA ASP A 82 23.07 11.22 0.39
C ASP A 82 22.36 10.54 1.58
N ASN A 83 21.34 11.18 2.14
CA ASN A 83 20.62 10.75 3.33
C ASN A 83 19.28 10.07 3.01
N VAL A 84 19.06 9.62 1.77
CA VAL A 84 17.80 8.97 1.35
C VAL A 84 17.42 7.79 2.25
N ASP A 85 18.40 7.01 2.67
CA ASP A 85 18.17 5.84 3.53
C ASP A 85 17.69 6.22 4.93
N SER A 86 18.16 7.36 5.45
CA SER A 86 17.67 7.91 6.72
C SER A 86 16.22 8.41 6.64
N LYS A 87 15.70 8.62 5.42
CA LYS A 87 14.32 9.04 5.13
C LYS A 87 13.42 7.88 4.69
N GLY A 88 13.82 6.64 4.96
CA GLY A 88 13.04 5.44 4.60
C GLY A 88 13.40 4.85 3.23
N GLY A 89 14.46 5.33 2.59
CA GLY A 89 14.97 4.82 1.32
C GLY A 89 14.14 5.22 0.11
N ALA A 90 14.43 4.62 -1.04
CA ALA A 90 13.65 4.79 -2.27
C ALA A 90 12.41 3.88 -2.24
N THR A 91 11.34 4.32 -1.59
CA THR A 91 10.07 3.59 -1.50
C THR A 91 8.89 4.52 -1.77
N PHE A 92 7.72 3.97 -2.11
CA PHE A 92 6.52 4.80 -2.25
C PHE A 92 6.03 5.38 -0.92
N ASP A 93 6.31 4.71 0.21
CA ASP A 93 5.96 5.23 1.53
C ASP A 93 6.78 6.48 1.85
N SER A 94 8.10 6.45 1.65
CA SER A 94 8.95 7.63 1.86
C SER A 94 8.62 8.78 0.89
N LEU A 95 8.22 8.46 -0.35
CA LEU A 95 7.73 9.46 -1.29
C LEU A 95 6.41 10.10 -0.84
N SER A 96 5.45 9.29 -0.38
CA SER A 96 4.18 9.76 0.18
C SER A 96 4.39 10.64 1.42
N ASP A 97 5.26 10.21 2.33
CA ASP A 97 5.62 10.94 3.54
C ASP A 97 6.32 12.27 3.22
N ALA A 98 7.22 12.28 2.22
CA ALA A 98 7.85 13.51 1.75
C ALA A 98 6.81 14.50 1.19
N LEU A 99 5.87 14.04 0.35
CA LEU A 99 4.78 14.85 -0.18
C LEU A 99 3.89 15.43 0.94
N LYS A 100 3.53 14.61 1.94
CA LYS A 100 2.79 15.08 3.13
C LYS A 100 3.58 16.12 3.92
N SER A 101 4.87 15.91 4.12
CA SER A 101 5.74 16.82 4.89
C SER A 101 5.86 18.21 4.26
N MET A 102 5.78 18.30 2.93
CA MET A 102 5.78 19.56 2.18
C MET A 102 4.36 20.11 1.91
N ASN A 103 3.34 19.56 2.57
CA ASN A 103 1.92 19.93 2.42
C ASN A 103 1.31 19.65 1.03
N GLU A 104 1.90 18.77 0.22
CA GLU A 104 1.32 18.27 -1.03
C GLU A 104 0.36 17.10 -0.76
N ASN A 105 -0.58 17.29 0.18
CA ASN A 105 -1.46 16.25 0.69
C ASN A 105 -2.34 15.62 -0.41
N ALA A 106 -2.85 16.43 -1.35
CA ALA A 106 -3.66 15.91 -2.45
C ALA A 106 -2.87 14.96 -3.37
N ALA A 107 -1.60 15.28 -3.65
CA ALA A 107 -0.72 14.42 -4.44
C ALA A 107 -0.35 13.15 -3.66
N ALA A 108 -0.09 13.26 -2.36
CA ALA A 108 0.19 12.13 -1.48
C ALA A 108 -1.01 11.18 -1.36
N ASP A 109 -2.21 11.70 -1.13
CA ASP A 109 -3.44 10.90 -1.03
C ASP A 109 -3.72 10.16 -2.33
N LYS A 110 -3.50 10.83 -3.47
CA LYS A 110 -3.64 10.20 -4.79
C LYS A 110 -2.57 9.13 -5.02
N LEU A 111 -1.34 9.34 -4.58
CA LEU A 111 -0.27 8.34 -4.63
C LEU A 111 -0.64 7.10 -3.80
N ASP A 112 -1.14 7.29 -2.59
CA ASP A 112 -1.58 6.20 -1.69
C ASP A 112 -2.77 5.44 -2.28
N GLN A 113 -3.69 6.12 -2.96
CA GLN A 113 -4.79 5.48 -3.68
C GLN A 113 -4.30 4.62 -4.86
N GLU A 114 -3.36 5.12 -5.66
CA GLU A 114 -2.80 4.38 -6.79
C GLU A 114 -2.05 3.13 -6.31
N LYS A 115 -1.30 3.25 -5.21
CA LYS A 115 -0.65 2.12 -4.54
C LYS A 115 -1.68 1.09 -4.07
N SER A 116 -2.78 1.54 -3.46
CA SER A 116 -3.85 0.68 -2.95
C SER A 116 -4.59 -0.06 -4.06
N LYS A 117 -4.87 0.61 -5.18
CA LYS A 117 -5.44 -0.02 -6.38
C LYS A 117 -4.54 -1.12 -6.93
N ALA A 118 -3.24 -0.84 -7.08
CA ALA A 118 -2.29 -1.83 -7.59
C ALA A 118 -2.23 -3.08 -6.68
N LYS A 119 -2.19 -2.90 -5.36
CA LYS A 119 -2.25 -4.01 -4.39
C LYS A 119 -3.53 -4.85 -4.51
N ALA A 120 -4.69 -4.20 -4.65
CA ALA A 120 -5.95 -4.93 -4.81
C ALA A 120 -5.98 -5.72 -6.14
N ILE A 121 -5.48 -5.13 -7.23
CA ILE A 121 -5.36 -5.84 -8.51
C ILE A 121 -4.39 -7.03 -8.41
N ASP A 122 -3.30 -6.91 -7.64
CA ASP A 122 -2.36 -8.00 -7.39
C ASP A 122 -3.02 -9.19 -6.69
N ILE A 123 -3.77 -8.91 -5.61
CA ILE A 123 -4.56 -9.93 -4.91
C ILE A 123 -5.54 -10.60 -5.86
N PHE A 124 -6.29 -9.81 -6.65
CA PHE A 124 -7.25 -10.36 -7.60
C PHE A 124 -6.56 -11.27 -8.64
N ASN A 125 -5.42 -10.84 -9.19
CA ASN A 125 -4.67 -11.60 -10.18
C ASN A 125 -4.06 -12.89 -9.61
N THR A 126 -3.63 -12.87 -8.36
CA THR A 126 -3.17 -14.07 -7.63
C THR A 126 -4.25 -15.16 -7.62
N HIS A 127 -5.52 -14.76 -7.47
CA HIS A 127 -6.67 -15.68 -7.43
C HIS A 127 -7.37 -15.89 -8.78
N HIS A 128 -6.98 -15.13 -9.82
CA HIS A 128 -7.63 -15.16 -11.14
C HIS A 128 -7.72 -16.56 -11.76
N PRO A 129 -6.66 -17.42 -11.73
CA PRO A 129 -6.75 -18.78 -12.28
C PRO A 129 -7.82 -19.65 -11.62
N LEU A 130 -8.07 -19.47 -10.32
CA LEU A 130 -9.11 -20.21 -9.60
C LEU A 130 -10.49 -19.61 -9.86
N LEU A 131 -10.58 -18.29 -9.98
CA LEU A 131 -11.82 -17.59 -10.35
C LEU A 131 -12.31 -17.99 -11.74
N SER A 132 -11.41 -18.08 -12.72
CA SER A 132 -11.76 -18.48 -14.09
C SER A 132 -12.24 -19.94 -14.22
N GLN A 133 -11.96 -20.78 -13.20
CA GLN A 133 -12.37 -22.18 -13.17
C GLN A 133 -13.62 -22.43 -12.31
N SER A 134 -13.77 -21.72 -11.19
CA SER A 134 -14.75 -22.05 -10.15
C SER A 134 -16.12 -21.36 -10.28
N LEU A 135 -16.27 -20.37 -11.16
CA LEU A 135 -17.53 -19.62 -11.33
C LEU A 135 -18.53 -20.40 -12.20
N SER A 136 -19.27 -21.33 -11.62
CA SER A 136 -20.20 -22.19 -12.38
C SER A 136 -21.41 -21.48 -12.97
N ASP A 137 -21.86 -20.37 -12.37
CA ASP A 137 -22.96 -19.54 -12.87
C ASP A 137 -22.59 -18.04 -12.83
N PRO A 138 -21.84 -17.56 -13.85
CA PRO A 138 -21.35 -16.18 -13.87
C PRO A 138 -22.46 -15.13 -13.95
N VAL A 139 -23.61 -15.46 -14.55
CA VAL A 139 -24.73 -14.51 -14.68
C VAL A 139 -25.38 -14.27 -13.31
N SER A 140 -25.62 -15.31 -12.51
CA SER A 140 -26.14 -15.13 -11.15
C SER A 140 -25.18 -14.36 -10.25
N VAL A 141 -23.88 -14.60 -10.38
CA VAL A 141 -22.85 -13.81 -9.67
C VAL A 141 -22.90 -12.34 -10.11
N ALA A 142 -22.99 -12.08 -11.42
CA ALA A 142 -23.11 -10.73 -11.95
C ALA A 142 -24.37 -9.99 -11.44
N ILE A 143 -25.52 -10.67 -11.33
CA ILE A 143 -26.74 -10.08 -10.75
C ILE A 143 -26.50 -9.62 -9.32
N MET A 144 -25.86 -10.44 -8.48
CA MET A 144 -25.54 -10.05 -7.10
C MET A 144 -24.54 -8.90 -7.05
N LEU A 145 -23.52 -8.92 -7.88
CA LEU A 145 -22.54 -7.83 -7.96
C LEU A 145 -23.16 -6.52 -8.41
N GLN A 146 -24.13 -6.56 -9.32
CA GLN A 146 -24.88 -5.37 -9.73
C GLN A 146 -25.70 -4.81 -8.55
N ARG A 147 -26.36 -5.67 -7.77
CA ARG A 147 -27.13 -5.25 -6.59
C ARG A 147 -26.26 -4.62 -5.51
N GLU A 148 -25.02 -5.10 -5.37
CA GLU A 148 -24.02 -4.57 -4.44
C GLU A 148 -23.24 -3.37 -5.04
N GLY A 149 -23.60 -2.91 -6.25
CA GLY A 149 -23.00 -1.74 -6.89
C GLY A 149 -21.58 -1.94 -7.40
N VAL A 150 -21.08 -3.18 -7.49
CA VAL A 150 -19.74 -3.51 -8.00
C VAL A 150 -19.69 -3.36 -9.53
N ILE A 151 -20.78 -3.71 -10.23
CA ILE A 151 -20.89 -3.60 -11.68
C ILE A 151 -22.18 -2.87 -12.09
N THR A 152 -22.20 -2.32 -13.30
CA THR A 152 -23.39 -1.65 -13.84
C THR A 152 -24.35 -2.63 -14.51
N GLY A 153 -25.60 -2.21 -14.77
CA GLY A 153 -26.54 -3.02 -15.53
C GLY A 153 -26.12 -3.28 -16.98
N GLN A 154 -25.34 -2.38 -17.57
CA GLN A 154 -24.76 -2.58 -18.89
C GLN A 154 -23.78 -3.76 -18.89
N VAL A 155 -22.90 -3.83 -17.87
CA VAL A 155 -21.95 -4.95 -17.72
C VAL A 155 -22.70 -6.26 -17.51
N LEU A 156 -23.74 -6.28 -16.67
CA LEU A 156 -24.57 -7.47 -16.49
C LEU A 156 -25.19 -7.94 -17.81
N ALA A 157 -25.73 -7.02 -18.62
CA ALA A 157 -26.27 -7.35 -19.93
C ALA A 157 -25.21 -7.95 -20.87
N SER A 158 -23.97 -7.42 -20.84
CA SER A 158 -22.85 -7.97 -21.60
C SER A 158 -22.48 -9.38 -21.16
N VAL A 159 -22.42 -9.65 -19.85
CA VAL A 159 -22.19 -11.01 -19.32
C VAL A 159 -23.31 -11.96 -19.77
N ALA A 160 -24.57 -11.54 -19.68
CA ALA A 160 -25.71 -12.36 -20.12
C ALA A 160 -25.66 -12.66 -21.63
N SER A 161 -25.28 -11.69 -22.46
CA SER A 161 -25.19 -11.86 -23.92
C SER A 161 -24.07 -12.79 -24.38
N ALA A 162 -23.08 -13.08 -23.52
CA ALA A 162 -22.01 -14.05 -23.83
C ALA A 162 -22.46 -15.53 -23.73
N SER A 163 -23.74 -15.76 -23.40
CA SER A 163 -24.40 -17.07 -23.40
C SER A 163 -24.40 -17.74 -24.78
N PRO A 164 -24.34 -19.09 -24.88
CA PRO A 164 -24.32 -20.07 -23.79
C PRO A 164 -22.91 -20.44 -23.29
N SER A 165 -21.87 -19.75 -23.73
CA SER A 165 -20.49 -20.08 -23.34
C SER A 165 -20.18 -19.58 -21.92
N VAL A 166 -20.28 -20.47 -20.92
CA VAL A 166 -19.88 -20.17 -19.54
C VAL A 166 -18.45 -19.62 -19.45
N PRO A 167 -17.44 -20.16 -20.18
CA PRO A 167 -16.10 -19.56 -20.21
C PRO A 167 -16.11 -18.09 -20.66
N ASN A 168 -16.84 -17.74 -21.72
CA ASN A 168 -16.90 -16.35 -22.21
C ASN A 168 -17.58 -15.43 -21.18
N GLN A 169 -18.64 -15.91 -20.52
CA GLN A 169 -19.31 -15.17 -19.45
C GLN A 169 -18.36 -14.87 -18.28
N ARG A 170 -17.51 -15.85 -17.89
CA ARG A 170 -16.48 -15.65 -16.87
C ARG A 170 -15.47 -14.59 -17.27
N GLU A 171 -14.95 -14.67 -18.50
CA GLU A 171 -13.96 -13.70 -18.98
C GLU A 171 -14.52 -12.27 -18.96
N VAL A 172 -15.74 -12.06 -19.46
CA VAL A 172 -16.41 -10.74 -19.44
C VAL A 172 -16.62 -10.25 -18.01
N LEU A 173 -17.06 -11.12 -17.10
CA LEU A 173 -17.28 -10.75 -15.70
C LEU A 173 -15.97 -10.39 -14.99
N LEU A 174 -14.93 -11.22 -15.12
CA LEU A 174 -13.65 -11.00 -14.44
C LEU A 174 -12.94 -9.74 -14.96
N ALA A 175 -13.02 -9.48 -16.27
CA ALA A 175 -12.54 -8.22 -16.84
C ALA A 175 -13.29 -7.00 -16.26
N ALA A 176 -14.59 -7.10 -16.06
CA ALA A 176 -15.36 -6.02 -15.45
C ALA A 176 -15.02 -5.81 -13.97
N ILE A 177 -14.70 -6.87 -13.23
CA ILE A 177 -14.24 -6.75 -11.83
C ILE A 177 -12.90 -6.01 -11.76
N ILE A 178 -11.96 -6.29 -12.67
CA ILE A 178 -10.69 -5.54 -12.75
C ILE A 178 -10.98 -4.03 -12.90
N VAL A 179 -11.85 -3.65 -13.84
CA VAL A 179 -12.24 -2.25 -14.05
C VAL A 179 -12.89 -1.64 -12.81
N ALA A 180 -13.73 -2.40 -12.10
CA ALA A 180 -14.34 -1.94 -10.86
C ALA A 180 -13.28 -1.68 -9.77
N ILE A 181 -12.30 -2.57 -9.61
CA ILE A 181 -11.21 -2.43 -8.63
C ILE A 181 -10.31 -1.23 -8.98
N GLU A 182 -10.00 -1.00 -10.25
CA GLU A 182 -9.25 0.18 -10.72
C GLU A 182 -9.96 1.49 -10.39
N SER A 183 -11.29 1.49 -10.40
CA SER A 183 -12.10 2.64 -9.97
C SER A 183 -12.08 2.80 -8.44
N LYS A 184 -12.30 1.71 -7.70
CA LYS A 184 -12.35 1.71 -6.23
C LYS A 184 -11.84 0.37 -5.70
N TYR A 185 -10.63 0.37 -5.14
CA TYR A 185 -9.94 -0.83 -4.70
C TYR A 185 -10.73 -1.65 -3.66
N SER A 186 -11.56 -1.00 -2.82
CA SER A 186 -12.39 -1.67 -1.82
C SER A 186 -13.49 -2.56 -2.41
N LEU A 187 -13.81 -2.40 -3.71
CA LEU A 187 -14.78 -3.26 -4.38
C LEU A 187 -14.30 -4.70 -4.51
N LEU A 188 -12.99 -4.96 -4.39
CA LEU A 188 -12.46 -6.31 -4.26
C LEU A 188 -13.03 -7.03 -3.03
N GLN A 189 -13.16 -6.33 -1.90
CA GLN A 189 -13.71 -6.89 -0.67
C GLN A 189 -15.21 -7.20 -0.83
N THR A 190 -15.96 -6.32 -1.48
CA THR A 190 -17.38 -6.55 -1.82
C THR A 190 -17.51 -7.76 -2.76
N PHE A 191 -16.67 -7.84 -3.79
CA PHE A 191 -16.64 -9.00 -4.70
C PHE A 191 -16.40 -10.30 -3.94
N ALA A 192 -15.40 -10.33 -3.06
CA ALA A 192 -15.08 -11.50 -2.26
C ALA A 192 -16.23 -11.89 -1.30
N SER A 193 -16.93 -10.91 -0.72
CA SER A 193 -18.14 -11.12 0.08
C SER A 193 -19.28 -11.74 -0.74
N VAL A 194 -19.49 -11.26 -1.98
CA VAL A 194 -20.47 -11.85 -2.89
C VAL A 194 -20.12 -13.29 -3.23
N LEU A 195 -18.85 -13.60 -3.52
CA LEU A 195 -18.41 -14.97 -3.76
C LEU A 195 -18.72 -15.90 -2.59
N CYS A 196 -18.61 -15.43 -1.35
CA CYS A 196 -18.95 -16.21 -0.16
C CYS A 196 -20.43 -16.61 -0.08
N LYS A 197 -21.32 -15.96 -0.82
CA LYS A 197 -22.75 -16.32 -0.87
C LYS A 197 -23.03 -17.51 -1.81
N PHE A 198 -22.05 -17.92 -2.63
CA PHE A 198 -22.16 -19.08 -3.53
C PHE A 198 -21.44 -20.27 -2.92
N THR A 199 -22.16 -21.37 -2.69
CA THR A 199 -21.66 -22.58 -1.98
C THR A 199 -20.37 -23.14 -2.58
N GLY A 200 -20.20 -23.08 -3.91
CA GLY A 200 -18.99 -23.52 -4.61
C GLY A 200 -17.79 -22.58 -4.47
N ASN A 201 -18.00 -21.33 -4.03
CA ASN A 201 -16.97 -20.29 -3.97
C ASN A 201 -16.69 -19.76 -2.56
N VAL A 202 -17.36 -20.30 -1.52
CA VAL A 202 -17.16 -19.88 -0.12
C VAL A 202 -15.68 -19.85 0.28
N LYS A 203 -14.95 -20.93 0.01
CA LYS A 203 -13.52 -21.02 0.35
C LYS A 203 -12.69 -19.97 -0.39
N LEU A 204 -12.94 -19.79 -1.69
CA LEU A 204 -12.20 -18.84 -2.52
C LEU A 204 -12.48 -17.39 -2.11
N GLY A 205 -13.76 -17.03 -1.91
CA GLY A 205 -14.15 -15.72 -1.39
C GLY A 205 -13.51 -15.42 -0.03
N THR A 206 -13.50 -16.40 0.88
CA THR A 206 -12.86 -16.26 2.21
C THR A 206 -11.36 -16.03 2.10
N VAL A 207 -10.68 -16.71 1.16
CA VAL A 207 -9.24 -16.51 0.94
C VAL A 207 -8.95 -15.12 0.41
N ILE A 208 -9.71 -14.65 -0.59
CA ILE A 208 -9.55 -13.29 -1.14
C ILE A 208 -9.81 -12.23 -0.07
N GLN A 209 -10.82 -12.41 0.79
CA GLN A 209 -11.07 -11.51 1.92
C GLN A 209 -9.88 -11.45 2.87
N ARG A 210 -9.32 -12.60 3.24
CA ARG A 210 -8.15 -12.66 4.13
C ARG A 210 -6.96 -11.93 3.55
N ASP A 211 -6.65 -12.17 2.28
CA ASP A 211 -5.48 -11.58 1.61
C ASP A 211 -5.65 -10.06 1.44
N TYR A 212 -6.88 -9.61 1.18
CA TYR A 212 -7.25 -8.21 1.22
C TYR A 212 -7.04 -7.61 2.62
N ASP A 213 -7.61 -8.22 3.65
CA ASP A 213 -7.51 -7.71 5.02
C ASP A 213 -6.06 -7.67 5.50
N GLN A 214 -5.25 -8.69 5.19
CA GLN A 214 -3.83 -8.70 5.51
C GLN A 214 -3.08 -7.54 4.82
N SER A 215 -3.41 -7.26 3.56
CA SER A 215 -2.72 -6.23 2.77
C SER A 215 -3.08 -4.79 3.16
N PHE A 216 -4.27 -4.57 3.74
CA PHE A 216 -4.80 -3.24 4.04
C PHE A 216 -5.02 -2.93 5.54
N ASN A 217 -5.12 -3.93 6.41
CA ASN A 217 -5.39 -3.73 7.84
C ASN A 217 -4.17 -3.91 8.77
N ASP A 218 -3.03 -4.42 8.27
CA ASP A 218 -1.85 -4.67 9.11
C ASP A 218 -1.13 -3.38 9.59
N ASN A 219 -1.47 -2.21 9.05
CA ASN A 219 -0.97 -0.91 9.52
C ASN A 219 -1.50 -0.49 10.91
N LYS A 220 -2.38 -1.27 11.55
CA LYS A 220 -2.85 -1.00 12.92
C LYS A 220 -2.07 -1.74 14.03
N LYS A 221 -1.06 -2.55 13.69
CA LYS A 221 -0.28 -3.34 14.66
C LYS A 221 1.21 -3.03 14.61
N VAL A 222 1.67 -1.84 15.03
CA VAL A 222 2.86 -1.64 15.90
C VAL A 222 2.88 -0.17 16.38
N ILE A 223 2.05 0.19 17.37
CA ILE A 223 2.45 1.23 18.33
C ILE A 223 2.75 0.49 19.62
N LYS A 224 3.94 -0.10 19.73
CA LYS A 224 4.53 -0.38 21.04
C LYS A 224 4.99 0.97 21.57
N VAL A 225 4.12 1.67 22.30
CA VAL A 225 4.59 2.72 23.19
C VAL A 225 5.41 2.02 24.26
N VAL A 226 6.73 2.02 24.10
CA VAL A 226 7.65 1.83 25.22
C VAL A 226 7.49 3.10 26.04
N ILE A 227 6.76 3.01 27.15
CA ILE A 227 6.83 4.02 28.20
C ILE A 227 8.12 3.69 28.95
N PRO A 228 9.15 4.57 28.94
CA PRO A 228 10.24 4.45 29.88
C PRO A 228 9.65 4.63 31.28
N ASP A 229 9.93 3.70 32.19
CA ASP A 229 9.60 3.91 33.60
C ASP A 229 10.43 5.10 34.10
N ASP A 230 9.78 6.26 34.20
CA ASP A 230 10.36 7.44 34.80
C ASP A 230 10.58 7.18 36.30
N ASP A 231 11.83 7.40 36.67
CA ASP A 231 12.45 7.34 37.99
C ASP A 231 11.59 8.06 39.06
N MET A 232 10.85 7.28 39.86
CA MET A 232 10.13 7.80 41.01
C MET A 232 11.12 8.06 42.15
N SER A 233 11.59 9.31 42.19
CA SER A 233 12.32 9.88 43.32
C SER A 233 11.53 9.69 44.63
N THR A 234 12.17 9.10 45.64
CA THR A 234 11.73 9.22 47.03
C THR A 234 12.88 9.76 47.87
N ASP A 235 12.76 11.03 48.24
CA ASP A 235 13.53 11.63 49.32
C ASP A 235 13.18 10.94 50.63
N THR A 236 14.17 10.39 51.34
CA THR A 236 14.14 10.31 52.81
C THR A 236 15.55 10.36 53.38
N LEU A 237 15.81 11.43 54.13
CA LEU A 237 17.00 11.69 54.94
C LEU A 237 16.94 10.87 56.24
N SER A 238 17.96 10.05 56.57
CA SER A 238 18.75 10.16 57.83
C SER A 238 19.76 9.02 58.07
N THR A 239 21.02 9.44 58.30
CA THR A 239 22.09 8.99 59.24
C THR A 239 22.28 7.52 59.67
N GLY A 240 23.53 7.01 59.59
CA GLY A 240 24.11 6.05 60.56
C GLY A 240 24.95 4.84 60.06
N THR A 241 26.25 5.07 59.80
CA THR A 241 27.47 4.28 60.09
C THR A 241 27.56 2.71 60.01
N THR A 242 28.60 2.25 59.26
CA THR A 242 29.52 1.07 59.40
C THR A 242 29.22 -0.38 58.92
N THR A 243 30.01 -0.76 57.89
CA THR A 243 30.76 -2.04 57.62
C THR A 243 30.06 -3.35 57.16
N PRO A 244 30.78 -4.25 56.42
CA PRO A 244 30.21 -5.02 55.29
C PRO A 244 30.25 -6.56 55.42
N SER A 245 29.41 -7.28 54.67
CA SER A 245 29.70 -8.62 54.07
C SER A 245 28.56 -9.20 53.20
N PRO A 246 28.81 -10.21 52.35
CA PRO A 246 28.16 -10.41 51.05
C PRO A 246 27.17 -11.60 50.96
N THR A 247 26.78 -11.97 49.72
CA THR A 247 26.14 -13.21 49.17
C THR A 247 24.61 -13.19 48.85
N PRO A 248 24.08 -14.02 47.91
CA PRO A 248 23.84 -13.69 46.48
C PRO A 248 22.34 -13.90 46.05
N PRO A 249 21.95 -13.82 44.74
CA PRO A 249 20.59 -13.46 44.30
C PRO A 249 19.66 -14.66 44.11
N ASN A 250 18.34 -14.44 44.21
CA ASN A 250 17.33 -15.36 43.66
C ASN A 250 16.14 -14.64 43.03
N THR A 251 15.83 -15.10 41.83
CA THR A 251 14.90 -14.67 40.79
C THR A 251 13.43 -14.58 41.24
N PRO A 252 12.65 -13.56 40.83
CA PRO A 252 11.20 -13.62 40.92
C PRO A 252 10.58 -14.07 39.59
N THR A 253 9.79 -15.14 39.66
CA THR A 253 8.90 -15.65 38.61
C THR A 253 7.72 -14.68 38.46
N GLY A 254 7.73 -13.83 37.43
CA GLY A 254 6.62 -12.94 37.11
C GLY A 254 5.43 -13.70 36.52
N ARG A 255 4.33 -13.80 37.27
CA ARG A 255 3.02 -14.24 36.74
C ARG A 255 2.34 -13.04 36.06
N TYR A 256 1.97 -13.20 34.80
CA TYR A 256 1.20 -12.20 34.07
C TYR A 256 -0.29 -12.33 34.40
N ILE A 257 -0.89 -11.25 34.91
CA ILE A 257 -2.34 -11.10 35.04
C ILE A 257 -2.79 -10.23 33.86
N VAL A 258 -3.56 -10.80 32.94
CA VAL A 258 -4.20 -10.06 31.85
C VAL A 258 -5.53 -9.55 32.37
N ILE A 259 -5.65 -8.24 32.59
CA ILE A 259 -6.92 -7.58 32.87
C ILE A 259 -7.44 -7.01 31.54
N MET A 260 -8.54 -7.56 31.05
CA MET A 260 -9.31 -7.04 29.93
C MET A 260 -10.15 -5.87 30.42
N ILE A 261 -9.86 -4.65 29.98
CA ILE A 261 -10.79 -3.53 30.09
C ILE A 261 -11.38 -3.30 28.70
N LEU A 262 -12.67 -3.60 28.55
CA LEU A 262 -13.46 -3.16 27.41
C LEU A 262 -13.72 -1.67 27.55
N ILE A 263 -13.33 -0.89 26.53
CA ILE A 263 -14.08 0.28 26.10
C ILE A 263 -14.14 0.25 24.57
#